data_AF-A0A6A6D714-F1
#
_entry.id   AF-A0A6A6D714-F1
#
_cell.length_a   1.000
_cell.length_b   1.000
_cell.length_c   1.000
_cell.angle_alpha   90.00
_cell.angle_beta   90.00
_cell.angle_gamma   90.00
#
_symmetry.space_group_name_H-M   'P 1'
#
loop_
_entity.id
_entity.type
_entity.pdbx_description
1 polymer ?
#
loop_
_entity_poly.entity_id
_entity_poly.type
_entity_poly.pdbx_seq_one_letter_code
_entity_poly.pdbx_strand_id
1 'polypeptide(L)'
;MPFPPSTNPPTVSDKDCAICHEPLLVPSSNHGQPSYLIDDVEFRCKHHFHWGCILEYSISSFDARNRCALCRQSVLNSKGEFIVQVRNEGGFISGFDFGDEIDRHLFYKANPEAEREMTFLSLMSQMDFSDAELFLKGEDPDANGKMDPNVCYSSGRMTAMHMAALNDDVEGIQLLLKYGADKEFKSEDGQTALDMAKAENSKRVIALLMAE
;
A
#
# COMPACT_ATOMS: atom_id res chain seq x y z
N MET A 1 28.34 8.05 -2.48
CA MET A 1 29.42 8.62 -3.32
C MET A 1 28.77 9.49 -4.40
N PRO A 2 29.31 10.66 -4.78
CA PRO A 2 28.74 11.43 -5.88
C PRO A 2 29.12 10.77 -7.21
N PHE A 3 28.13 10.50 -8.07
CA PHE A 3 28.35 9.97 -9.42
C PHE A 3 29.10 11.02 -10.27
N PRO A 4 30.07 10.60 -11.12
CA PRO A 4 30.76 11.51 -12.03
C PRO A 4 29.80 12.08 -13.09
N PRO A 5 30.04 13.30 -13.59
CA PRO A 5 29.21 13.89 -14.65
C PRO A 5 29.53 13.18 -15.97
N SER A 6 28.80 12.11 -16.28
CA SER A 6 28.83 11.48 -17.61
C SER A 6 28.11 12.39 -18.61
N THR A 7 28.84 12.82 -19.65
CA THR A 7 28.35 13.67 -20.76
C THR A 7 27.60 12.90 -21.83
N ASN A 8 27.34 11.60 -21.65
CA ASN A 8 26.52 10.80 -22.56
C ASN A 8 25.28 10.28 -21.80
N PRO A 9 24.06 10.46 -22.34
CA PRO A 9 22.89 9.86 -21.76
C PRO A 9 23.08 8.32 -21.77
N PRO A 10 22.91 7.64 -20.64
CA PRO A 10 22.95 6.19 -20.57
C PRO A 10 21.98 5.57 -21.58
N THR A 11 22.40 4.49 -22.23
CA THR A 11 21.56 3.73 -23.18
C THR A 11 20.34 3.20 -22.46
N VAL A 12 19.16 3.64 -22.88
CA VAL A 12 17.87 3.18 -22.38
C VAL A 12 17.71 1.70 -22.73
N SER A 13 17.72 0.81 -21.73
CA SER A 13 17.25 -0.57 -21.87
C SER A 13 15.77 -0.61 -21.49
N ASP A 14 14.94 -1.23 -22.34
CA ASP A 14 13.53 -1.52 -22.08
C ASP A 14 13.32 -2.84 -21.31
N LYS A 15 14.43 -3.50 -20.93
CA LYS A 15 14.43 -4.82 -20.30
C LYS A 15 15.08 -4.85 -18.93
N ASP A 16 15.94 -3.87 -18.65
CA ASP A 16 16.75 -3.84 -17.45
C ASP A 16 16.49 -2.56 -16.66
N CYS A 17 16.50 -2.68 -15.33
CA CYS A 17 16.37 -1.55 -14.44
C CYS A 17 17.55 -0.60 -14.61
N ALA A 18 17.25 0.68 -14.77
CA ALA A 18 18.25 1.68 -15.01
C ALA A 18 19.16 1.98 -13.79
N ILE A 19 18.77 1.55 -12.58
CA ILE A 19 19.57 1.74 -11.35
C ILE A 19 20.49 0.55 -11.09
N CYS A 20 19.96 -0.68 -11.06
CA CYS A 20 20.73 -1.87 -10.68
C CYS A 20 21.25 -2.67 -11.89
N HIS A 21 20.77 -2.37 -13.10
CA HIS A 21 21.10 -3.06 -14.36
C HIS A 21 20.69 -4.53 -14.43
N GLU A 22 19.80 -4.98 -13.53
CA GLU A 22 19.20 -6.31 -13.55
C GLU A 22 17.89 -6.33 -14.35
N PRO A 23 17.46 -7.49 -14.89
CA PRO A 23 16.22 -7.60 -15.65
C PRO A 23 14.98 -7.17 -14.85
N LEU A 24 14.05 -6.49 -15.51
CA LEU A 24 12.73 -6.11 -14.96
C LEU A 24 11.78 -7.31 -14.81
N LEU A 25 12.21 -8.50 -15.27
CA LEU A 25 11.55 -9.78 -15.07
C LEU A 25 12.21 -10.50 -13.89
N VAL A 26 11.56 -10.47 -12.72
CA VAL A 26 12.08 -11.12 -11.50
C VAL A 26 11.52 -12.54 -11.36
N PRO A 27 12.28 -13.52 -10.84
CA PRO A 27 11.77 -14.88 -10.64
C PRO A 27 10.65 -14.91 -9.60
N SER A 28 9.52 -15.57 -9.91
CA SER A 28 8.47 -15.87 -8.92
C SER A 28 8.91 -17.01 -8.00
N SER A 29 8.59 -16.90 -6.71
CA SER A 29 8.89 -17.89 -5.67
C SER A 29 7.97 -19.12 -5.69
N ASN A 30 7.10 -19.29 -6.70
CA ASN A 30 6.16 -20.42 -6.76
C ASN A 30 6.84 -21.76 -7.15
N HIS A 31 6.68 -22.76 -6.28
CA HIS A 31 7.17 -24.13 -6.48
C HIS A 31 6.49 -24.83 -7.66
N GLY A 32 7.18 -24.91 -8.81
CA GLY A 32 6.88 -25.92 -9.84
C GLY A 32 7.10 -25.53 -11.30
N GLN A 33 7.12 -24.24 -11.64
CA GLN A 33 7.43 -23.74 -12.99
C GLN A 33 8.10 -22.36 -12.92
N PRO A 34 9.02 -22.01 -13.85
CA PRO A 34 9.56 -20.65 -13.92
C PRO A 34 8.45 -19.69 -14.34
N SER A 35 7.79 -19.08 -13.37
CA SER A 35 6.98 -17.88 -13.59
C SER A 35 7.84 -16.67 -13.29
N TYR A 36 7.70 -15.63 -14.10
CA TYR A 36 8.43 -14.38 -13.95
C TYR A 36 7.42 -13.28 -13.63
N LEU A 37 7.77 -12.40 -12.70
CA LEU A 37 6.98 -11.25 -12.31
C LEU A 37 7.56 -10.05 -13.04
N ILE A 38 6.69 -9.26 -13.65
CA ILE A 38 7.10 -7.98 -14.23
C ILE A 38 7.17 -6.98 -13.08
N ASP A 39 8.29 -6.27 -12.95
CA ASP A 39 8.49 -5.17 -12.01
C ASP A 39 9.09 -3.99 -12.77
N ASP A 40 8.22 -3.31 -13.52
CA ASP A 40 8.62 -2.20 -14.40
C ASP A 40 7.85 -0.92 -14.07
N VAL A 41 8.60 0.09 -13.63
CA VAL A 41 8.16 1.48 -13.48
C VAL A 41 8.80 2.31 -14.59
N GLU A 42 8.00 2.70 -15.58
CA GLU A 42 8.43 3.52 -16.71
C GLU A 42 8.12 5.01 -16.45
N PHE A 43 9.15 5.84 -16.53
CA PHE A 43 9.02 7.30 -16.45
C PHE A 43 8.65 7.90 -17.81
N ARG A 44 8.14 9.15 -17.82
CA ARG A 44 7.89 9.90 -19.07
C ARG A 44 9.13 10.10 -19.95
N CYS A 45 10.32 10.09 -19.35
CA CYS A 45 11.60 10.12 -20.07
C CYS A 45 12.02 8.75 -20.66
N LYS A 46 11.16 7.73 -20.59
CA LYS A 46 11.36 6.36 -21.10
C LYS A 46 12.43 5.54 -20.38
N HIS A 47 12.86 5.96 -19.20
CA HIS A 47 13.70 5.13 -18.34
C HIS A 47 12.83 4.21 -17.49
N HIS A 48 13.30 2.97 -17.35
CA HIS A 48 12.63 1.88 -16.65
C HIS A 48 13.37 1.56 -15.36
N PHE A 49 12.63 1.21 -14.32
CA PHE A 49 13.18 0.92 -13.00
C PHE A 49 12.38 -0.19 -12.31
N HIS A 50 13.04 -1.01 -11.49
CA HIS A 50 12.35 -1.78 -10.45
C HIS A 50 11.68 -0.83 -9.46
N TRP A 51 10.51 -1.21 -8.98
CA TRP A 51 9.77 -0.45 -7.96
C TRP A 51 10.64 -0.14 -6.74
N GLY A 52 11.30 -1.16 -6.19
CA GLY A 52 12.16 -1.01 -5.01
C GLY A 52 13.34 -0.07 -5.25
N CYS A 53 14.07 -0.25 -6.36
CA CYS A 53 15.22 0.59 -6.69
C CYS A 53 14.85 2.07 -6.82
N ILE A 54 13.74 2.36 -7.50
CA ILE A 54 13.36 3.76 -7.72
C ILE A 54 12.73 4.41 -6.49
N LEU A 55 12.02 3.64 -5.65
CA LEU A 55 11.52 4.12 -4.37
C LEU A 55 12.69 4.51 -3.45
N GLU A 56 13.66 3.61 -3.27
CA GLU A 56 14.86 3.85 -2.45
C GLU A 56 15.65 5.07 -2.92
N TYR A 57 15.86 5.18 -4.25
CA TYR A 57 16.50 6.34 -4.83
C TYR A 57 15.72 7.62 -4.52
N SER A 58 14.40 7.62 -4.73
CA SER A 58 13.56 8.81 -4.61
C SER A 58 13.45 9.31 -3.16
N ILE A 59 13.48 8.42 -2.17
CA ILE A 59 13.46 8.82 -0.75
C ILE A 59 14.83 9.26 -0.22
N SER A 60 15.93 9.01 -0.96
CA SER A 60 17.30 9.27 -0.50
C SER A 60 17.64 10.76 -0.35
N SER A 61 16.99 11.64 -1.12
CA SER A 61 17.20 13.08 -1.07
C SER A 61 16.05 13.86 -1.70
N PHE A 62 15.94 15.15 -1.40
CA PHE A 62 14.91 16.00 -2.01
C PHE A 62 15.09 16.16 -3.54
N ASP A 63 16.33 16.23 -4.05
CA ASP A 63 16.59 16.32 -5.50
C ASP A 63 16.15 15.06 -6.24
N ALA A 64 16.33 13.88 -5.62
CA ALA A 64 15.92 12.60 -6.18
C ALA A 64 14.40 12.45 -6.36
N ARG A 65 13.59 13.19 -5.58
CA ARG A 65 12.12 13.20 -5.73
C ARG A 65 11.64 13.93 -6.98
N ASN A 66 12.47 14.84 -7.50
CA ASN A 66 12.06 15.76 -8.56
C ASN A 66 12.78 15.49 -9.89
N ARG A 67 13.72 14.53 -9.93
CA ARG A 67 14.56 14.27 -11.10
C ARG A 67 14.75 12.78 -11.36
N CYS A 68 14.79 12.42 -12.64
CA CYS A 68 15.12 11.06 -13.05
C CYS A 68 16.55 10.72 -12.64
N ALA A 69 16.75 9.52 -12.08
CA ALA A 69 18.05 9.02 -11.64
C ALA A 69 19.11 8.99 -12.77
N LEU A 70 18.68 8.78 -14.02
CA LEU A 70 19.54 8.71 -15.20
C LEU A 70 19.73 10.06 -15.87
N CYS A 71 18.67 10.61 -16.46
CA CYS A 71 18.79 11.76 -17.35
C CYS A 71 18.63 13.11 -16.64
N ARG A 72 18.34 13.12 -15.33
CA ARG A 72 18.13 14.32 -14.50
C ARG A 72 17.01 15.25 -14.95
N GLN A 73 16.22 14.85 -15.96
CA GLN A 73 15.01 15.55 -16.37
C GLN A 73 14.01 15.57 -15.22
N SER A 74 13.21 16.64 -15.16
CA SER A 74 12.12 16.76 -14.19
C SER A 74 11.15 15.59 -14.36
N VAL A 75 10.81 14.94 -13.25
CA VAL A 75 9.82 13.88 -13.22
C VAL A 75 8.40 14.39 -12.99
N LEU A 76 8.26 15.64 -12.52
CA LEU A 76 6.99 16.28 -12.22
C LEU A 76 6.36 16.89 -13.46
N ASN A 77 5.03 16.82 -13.58
CA ASN A 77 4.28 17.47 -14.65
C ASN A 77 3.98 18.94 -14.29
N SER A 78 3.19 19.64 -15.11
CA SER A 78 2.84 21.04 -14.87
C SER A 78 1.99 21.27 -13.61
N LYS A 79 1.37 20.22 -13.07
CA LYS A 79 0.61 20.25 -11.82
C LYS A 79 1.44 19.86 -10.60
N GLY A 80 2.68 19.44 -10.79
CA GLY A 80 3.55 18.94 -9.72
C GLY A 80 3.40 17.44 -9.44
N GLU A 81 2.69 16.69 -10.29
CA GLU A 81 2.43 15.24 -10.11
C GLU A 81 3.56 14.41 -10.72
N PHE A 82 3.95 13.30 -10.07
CA PHE A 82 5.00 12.39 -10.52
C PHE A 82 4.38 11.18 -11.22
N ILE A 83 3.89 11.41 -12.43
CA ILE A 83 3.17 10.38 -13.19
C ILE A 83 4.11 9.38 -13.87
N VAL A 84 3.88 8.09 -13.60
CA VAL A 84 4.59 6.94 -14.18
C VAL A 84 3.62 5.94 -14.81
N GLN A 85 4.17 4.97 -15.55
CA GLN A 85 3.46 3.75 -15.96
C GLN A 85 4.03 2.58 -15.16
N VAL A 86 3.15 1.76 -14.61
CA VAL A 86 3.53 0.59 -13.81
C VAL A 86 3.05 -0.66 -14.53
N ARG A 87 3.94 -1.63 -14.70
CA ARG A 87 3.60 -2.97 -15.19
C ARG A 87 3.98 -3.99 -14.13
N ASN A 88 2.98 -4.70 -13.63
CA ASN A 88 3.15 -5.75 -12.63
C ASN A 88 2.30 -6.98 -12.96
N GLU A 89 2.24 -7.95 -12.04
CA GLU A 89 1.37 -9.14 -12.16
C GLU A 89 -0.11 -8.79 -12.35
N GLY A 90 -0.55 -7.70 -11.71
CA GLY A 90 -1.92 -7.18 -11.80
C GLY A 90 -2.23 -6.47 -13.13
N GLY A 91 -1.24 -6.36 -14.03
CA GLY A 91 -1.39 -5.80 -15.35
C GLY A 91 -0.68 -4.46 -15.52
N PHE A 92 -1.23 -3.62 -16.39
CA PHE A 92 -0.64 -2.34 -16.78
C PHE A 92 -1.49 -1.19 -16.26
N ILE A 93 -0.85 -0.29 -15.51
CA ILE A 93 -1.46 0.91 -14.95
C ILE A 93 -0.74 2.11 -15.56
N SER A 94 -1.48 2.92 -16.30
CA SER A 94 -0.99 4.21 -16.79
C SER A 94 -1.52 5.35 -15.91
N GLY A 95 -0.68 6.35 -15.65
CA GLY A 95 -1.14 7.54 -14.93
C GLY A 95 -1.00 7.45 -13.42
N PHE A 96 -0.24 6.49 -12.91
CA PHE A 96 0.00 6.33 -11.47
C PHE A 96 0.87 7.48 -10.96
N ASP A 97 0.46 8.16 -9.89
CA ASP A 97 1.29 9.17 -9.24
C ASP A 97 2.24 8.51 -8.24
N PHE A 98 3.50 8.38 -8.64
CA PHE A 98 4.54 7.81 -7.79
C PHE A 98 4.94 8.74 -6.64
N GLY A 99 4.59 10.03 -6.71
CA GLY A 99 4.82 11.00 -5.65
C GLY A 99 4.04 10.64 -4.39
N ASP A 100 2.77 10.23 -4.55
CA ASP A 100 1.92 9.78 -3.45
C ASP A 100 2.54 8.56 -2.73
N GLU A 101 3.15 7.65 -3.48
CA GLU A 101 3.84 6.49 -2.92
C GLU A 101 5.08 6.88 -2.09
N ILE A 102 5.89 7.80 -2.62
CA ILE A 102 7.06 8.34 -1.92
C ILE A 102 6.63 9.02 -0.62
N ASP A 103 5.63 9.89 -0.68
CA ASP A 103 5.14 10.63 0.48
C ASP A 103 4.54 9.70 1.53
N ARG A 104 3.79 8.68 1.10
CA ARG A 104 3.27 7.62 1.97
C ARG A 104 4.39 6.86 2.68
N HIS A 105 5.43 6.44 1.95
CA HIS A 105 6.56 5.72 2.54
C HIS A 105 7.31 6.59 3.58
N LEU A 106 7.53 7.86 3.27
CA LEU A 106 8.18 8.80 4.18
C LEU A 106 7.33 9.09 5.42
N PHE A 107 6.01 9.18 5.25
CA PHE A 107 5.07 9.35 6.35
C PHE A 107 5.16 8.18 7.34
N TYR A 108 5.08 6.93 6.87
CA TYR A 108 5.15 5.76 7.75
C TYR A 108 6.51 5.63 8.43
N LYS A 109 7.60 5.87 7.70
CA LYS A 109 8.95 5.91 8.29
C LYS A 109 9.09 6.93 9.42
N ALA A 110 8.35 8.05 9.34
CA ALA A 110 8.33 9.07 10.38
C ALA A 110 7.30 8.79 11.49
N ASN A 111 6.32 7.92 11.25
CA ASN A 111 5.20 7.61 12.15
C ASN A 111 4.99 6.08 12.27
N PRO A 112 5.86 5.38 13.04
CA PRO A 112 5.79 3.91 13.16
C PRO A 112 4.46 3.39 13.71
N GLU A 113 3.79 4.18 14.56
CA GLU A 113 2.46 3.82 15.07
C GLU A 113 1.42 3.78 13.94
N ALA A 114 1.43 4.76 13.03
CA ALA A 114 0.53 4.79 11.87
C ALA A 114 0.84 3.65 10.88
N GLU A 115 2.10 3.24 10.76
CA GLU A 115 2.48 2.06 9.98
C GLU A 115 1.89 0.78 10.60
N ARG A 116 1.93 0.69 11.92
CA ARG A 116 1.34 -0.42 12.67
C ARG A 116 -0.18 -0.49 12.52
N GLU A 117 -0.87 0.65 12.62
CA GLU A 117 -2.32 0.75 12.38
C GLU A 117 -2.68 0.31 10.96
N MET A 118 -1.93 0.79 9.96
CA MET A 118 -2.16 0.42 8.56
C MET A 118 -1.90 -1.07 8.31
N THR A 119 -0.90 -1.64 8.96
CA THR A 119 -0.58 -3.08 8.87
C THR A 119 -1.74 -3.91 9.41
N PHE A 120 -2.25 -3.56 10.60
CA PHE A 120 -3.44 -4.20 11.17
C PHE A 120 -4.66 -4.11 10.25
N LEU A 121 -4.96 -2.91 9.71
CA LEU A 121 -6.07 -2.72 8.77
C LEU A 121 -5.89 -3.56 7.49
N SER A 122 -4.67 -3.67 6.98
CA SER A 122 -4.35 -4.50 5.81
C SER A 122 -4.56 -5.98 6.08
N LEU A 123 -4.13 -6.50 7.23
CA LEU A 123 -4.35 -7.90 7.62
C LEU A 123 -5.86 -8.21 7.72
N MET A 124 -6.62 -7.32 8.35
CA MET A 124 -8.09 -7.44 8.40
C MET A 124 -8.72 -7.45 7.01
N SER A 125 -8.29 -6.56 6.11
CA SER A 125 -8.79 -6.53 4.72
C SER A 125 -8.43 -7.77 3.91
N GLN A 126 -7.31 -8.43 4.24
CA GLN A 126 -6.85 -9.66 3.59
C GLN A 126 -7.42 -10.92 4.27
N MET A 127 -8.26 -10.75 5.30
CA MET A 127 -8.83 -11.82 6.12
C MET A 127 -7.78 -12.65 6.87
N ASP A 128 -6.61 -12.07 7.13
CA ASP A 128 -5.56 -12.70 7.94
C ASP A 128 -5.79 -12.41 9.42
N PHE A 129 -6.85 -13.02 9.96
CA PHE A 129 -7.31 -12.79 11.33
C PHE A 129 -6.35 -13.31 12.38
N SER A 130 -5.54 -14.31 12.05
CA SER A 130 -4.57 -14.90 12.99
C SER A 130 -3.49 -13.88 13.33
N ASP A 131 -2.89 -13.28 12.31
CA ASP A 131 -1.87 -12.26 12.49
C ASP A 131 -2.48 -10.95 13.00
N ALA A 132 -3.66 -10.55 12.53
CA ALA A 132 -4.37 -9.39 13.07
C ALA A 132 -4.70 -9.52 14.58
N GLU A 133 -5.03 -10.71 15.06
CA GLU A 133 -5.31 -10.95 16.48
C GLU A 133 -4.06 -10.73 17.36
N LEU A 134 -2.84 -10.96 16.84
CA LEU A 134 -1.60 -10.68 17.58
C LEU A 134 -1.49 -9.19 17.94
N PHE A 135 -1.86 -8.29 17.03
CA PHE A 135 -1.86 -6.85 17.26
C PHE A 135 -2.87 -6.45 18.36
N LEU A 136 -4.06 -7.05 18.33
CA LEU A 136 -5.10 -6.82 19.35
C LEU A 136 -4.72 -7.36 20.73
N LYS A 137 -3.93 -8.44 20.79
CA LYS A 137 -3.34 -8.96 22.04
C LYS A 137 -2.16 -8.13 22.54
N GLY A 138 -1.49 -7.40 21.65
CA GLY A 138 -0.22 -6.71 21.91
C GLY A 138 0.97 -7.67 21.94
N GLU A 139 0.90 -8.72 21.12
CA GLU A 139 1.90 -9.79 20.98
C GLU A 139 2.74 -9.66 19.69
N ASP A 140 2.57 -8.57 18.92
CA ASP A 140 3.35 -8.37 17.70
C ASP A 140 4.82 -8.02 18.01
N PRO A 141 5.78 -8.47 17.18
CA PRO A 141 7.22 -8.42 17.50
C PRO A 141 7.79 -7.01 17.68
N ASP A 142 7.15 -6.02 17.04
CA ASP A 142 7.71 -4.70 16.82
C ASP A 142 7.07 -3.59 17.67
N ALA A 143 6.16 -3.93 18.60
CA ALA A 143 5.35 -2.91 19.28
C ALA A 143 5.32 -2.94 20.81
N ASN A 144 4.84 -1.82 21.35
CA ASN A 144 4.68 -1.55 22.77
C ASN A 144 3.21 -1.26 23.11
N GLY A 145 2.32 -2.24 22.92
CA GLY A 145 0.93 -2.15 23.37
C GLY A 145 -0.09 -2.85 22.49
N LYS A 146 -1.34 -2.89 22.97
CA LYS A 146 -2.48 -3.44 22.23
C LYS A 146 -2.92 -2.47 21.14
N MET A 147 -3.29 -2.99 19.98
CA MET A 147 -3.95 -2.20 18.94
C MET A 147 -5.39 -1.84 19.36
N ASP A 148 -5.78 -0.59 19.13
CA ASP A 148 -7.19 -0.17 19.26
C ASP A 148 -7.98 -0.77 18.08
N PRO A 149 -9.02 -1.59 18.32
CA PRO A 149 -9.80 -2.17 17.24
C PRO A 149 -10.61 -1.14 16.43
N ASN A 150 -10.67 0.12 16.88
CA ASN A 150 -11.37 1.22 16.21
C ASN A 150 -10.45 2.09 15.33
N VAL A 151 -9.20 1.68 15.10
CA VAL A 151 -8.32 2.36 14.15
C VAL A 151 -8.98 2.41 12.77
N CYS A 152 -8.72 3.48 12.04
CA CYS A 152 -9.41 3.78 10.80
C CYS A 152 -8.46 4.29 9.72
N TYR A 153 -8.84 4.11 8.47
CA TYR A 153 -8.16 4.75 7.36
C TYR A 153 -8.27 6.27 7.49
N SER A 154 -7.19 6.98 7.16
CA SER A 154 -7.18 8.45 7.18
C SER A 154 -8.18 9.05 6.19
N SER A 155 -8.45 8.37 5.08
CA SER A 155 -9.52 8.70 4.14
C SER A 155 -10.85 8.05 4.55
N GLY A 156 -11.92 8.82 4.60
CA GLY A 156 -13.28 8.31 4.84
C GLY A 156 -13.53 7.79 6.26
N ARG A 157 -12.50 7.77 7.13
CA ARG A 157 -12.60 7.39 8.54
C ARG A 157 -13.21 6.01 8.75
N MET A 158 -12.98 5.08 7.82
CA MET A 158 -13.50 3.72 7.87
C MET A 158 -12.65 2.81 8.74
N THR A 159 -13.26 2.03 9.62
CA THR A 159 -12.59 1.02 10.45
C THR A 159 -12.57 -0.36 9.77
N ALA A 160 -11.78 -1.30 10.30
CA ALA A 160 -11.83 -2.70 9.87
C ALA A 160 -13.26 -3.30 9.93
N MET A 161 -14.09 -2.84 10.88
CA MET A 161 -15.48 -3.30 11.01
C MET A 161 -16.35 -2.85 9.84
N HIS A 162 -16.14 -1.64 9.32
CA HIS A 162 -16.83 -1.16 8.11
C HIS A 162 -16.45 -2.00 6.90
N MET A 163 -15.16 -2.31 6.73
CA MET A 163 -14.68 -3.16 5.63
C MET A 163 -15.23 -4.58 5.71
N ALA A 164 -15.23 -5.18 6.91
CA ALA A 164 -15.80 -6.51 7.11
C ALA A 164 -17.32 -6.53 6.83
N ALA A 165 -18.03 -5.45 7.17
CA ALA A 165 -19.44 -5.30 6.85
C ALA A 165 -19.72 -5.23 5.34
N LEU A 166 -18.90 -4.50 4.57
CA LEU A 166 -19.02 -4.44 3.11
C LEU A 166 -18.79 -5.82 2.45
N ASN A 167 -17.95 -6.66 3.06
CA ASN A 167 -17.57 -7.97 2.52
C ASN A 167 -18.42 -9.16 3.04
N ASP A 168 -19.46 -8.91 3.84
CA ASP A 168 -20.23 -9.94 4.58
C ASP A 168 -19.34 -10.90 5.40
N ASP A 169 -18.25 -10.35 5.94
CA ASP A 169 -17.23 -11.06 6.70
C ASP A 169 -17.58 -11.16 8.18
N VAL A 170 -18.23 -12.27 8.53
CA VAL A 170 -18.64 -12.58 9.90
C VAL A 170 -17.45 -12.77 10.84
N GLU A 171 -16.36 -13.37 10.37
CA GLU A 171 -15.23 -13.74 11.22
C GLU A 171 -14.45 -12.49 11.64
N GLY A 172 -14.23 -11.56 10.70
CA GLY A 172 -13.67 -10.24 11.01
C GLY A 172 -14.52 -9.45 12.00
N ILE A 173 -15.85 -9.42 11.83
CA ILE A 173 -16.75 -8.75 12.79
C ILE A 173 -16.66 -9.38 14.18
N GLN A 174 -16.69 -10.72 14.27
CA GLN A 174 -16.60 -11.43 15.55
C GLN A 174 -15.27 -11.17 16.26
N LEU A 175 -14.15 -11.20 15.52
CA LEU A 175 -12.85 -10.88 16.07
C LEU A 175 -12.83 -9.46 16.64
N LEU A 176 -13.29 -8.48 15.87
CA LEU A 176 -13.29 -7.08 16.30
C LEU A 176 -14.18 -6.86 17.54
N LEU A 177 -15.39 -7.43 17.57
CA LEU A 177 -16.30 -7.34 18.72
C LEU A 177 -15.70 -8.00 19.97
N LYS A 178 -15.05 -9.16 19.82
CA LYS A 178 -14.37 -9.87 20.91
C LYS A 178 -13.33 -8.98 21.61
N TYR A 179 -12.69 -8.07 20.88
CA TYR A 179 -11.69 -7.14 21.41
C TYR A 179 -12.23 -5.75 21.73
N GLY A 180 -13.56 -5.55 21.71
CA GLY A 180 -14.20 -4.32 22.15
C GLY A 180 -14.29 -3.23 21.08
N ALA A 181 -14.31 -3.60 19.80
CA ALA A 181 -14.64 -2.67 18.73
C ALA A 181 -16.02 -2.03 18.93
N ASP A 182 -16.11 -0.73 18.67
CA ASP A 182 -17.35 0.03 18.73
C ASP A 182 -18.15 -0.15 17.43
N LYS A 183 -19.24 -0.91 17.52
CA LYS A 183 -20.16 -1.13 16.39
C LYS A 183 -20.93 0.13 15.96
N GLU A 184 -20.96 1.15 16.82
CA GLU A 184 -21.59 2.45 16.55
C GLU A 184 -20.59 3.49 16.02
N PHE A 185 -19.32 3.11 15.80
CA PHE A 185 -18.32 3.99 15.20
C PHE A 185 -18.81 4.44 13.82
N LYS A 186 -18.71 5.74 13.56
CA LYS A 186 -19.17 6.35 12.31
C LYS A 186 -18.02 6.71 11.39
N SER A 187 -18.16 6.34 10.12
CA SER A 187 -17.34 6.84 9.02
C SER A 187 -17.50 8.35 8.85
N GLU A 188 -16.72 8.94 7.95
CA GLU A 188 -16.82 10.36 7.60
C GLU A 188 -18.21 10.73 7.03
N ASP A 189 -18.86 9.80 6.32
CA ASP A 189 -20.22 9.94 5.81
C ASP A 189 -21.30 9.72 6.90
N GLY A 190 -20.88 9.48 8.14
CA GLY A 190 -21.78 9.26 9.28
C GLY A 190 -22.43 7.88 9.32
N GLN A 191 -21.95 6.92 8.51
CA GLN A 191 -22.46 5.56 8.45
C GLN A 191 -21.76 4.66 9.47
N THR A 192 -22.51 3.76 10.09
CA THR A 192 -21.96 2.67 10.91
C THR A 192 -21.66 1.44 10.05
N ALA A 193 -20.97 0.45 10.62
CA ALA A 193 -20.78 -0.86 9.97
C ALA A 193 -22.11 -1.53 9.61
N LEU A 194 -23.14 -1.41 10.46
CA LEU A 194 -24.47 -1.95 10.17
C LEU A 194 -25.15 -1.23 9.00
N ASP A 195 -25.00 0.08 8.89
CA ASP A 195 -25.57 0.85 7.77
C ASP A 195 -24.96 0.42 6.44
N MET A 196 -23.64 0.23 6.41
CA MET A 196 -22.92 -0.28 5.24
C MET A 196 -23.32 -1.72 4.90
N ALA A 197 -23.41 -2.60 5.90
CA ALA A 197 -23.87 -3.98 5.70
C ALA A 197 -25.27 -4.04 5.07
N LYS A 198 -26.18 -3.16 5.49
CA LYS A 198 -27.53 -3.04 4.90
C LYS A 198 -27.49 -2.55 3.46
N ALA A 199 -26.64 -1.57 3.16
CA ALA A 199 -26.49 -1.05 1.80
C ALA A 199 -25.98 -2.13 0.83
N GLU A 200 -25.00 -2.93 1.25
CA GLU A 200 -24.42 -4.02 0.46
C GLU A 200 -25.18 -5.36 0.55
N ASN A 201 -26.27 -5.40 1.33
CA ASN A 201 -27.06 -6.62 1.56
C ASN A 201 -26.23 -7.80 2.13
N SER A 202 -25.28 -7.48 3.02
CA SER A 202 -24.43 -8.41 3.76
C SER A 202 -25.22 -9.13 4.86
N LYS A 203 -26.03 -10.12 4.45
CA LYS A 203 -27.05 -10.74 5.30
C LYS A 203 -26.50 -11.36 6.58
N ARG A 204 -25.32 -11.97 6.53
CA ARG A 204 -24.75 -12.68 7.68
C ARG A 204 -24.25 -11.69 8.72
N VAL A 205 -23.56 -10.63 8.27
CA VAL A 205 -23.11 -9.54 9.14
C VAL A 205 -24.28 -8.75 9.71
N ILE A 206 -25.32 -8.46 8.91
CA ILE A 206 -26.55 -7.80 9.42
C ILE A 206 -27.15 -8.64 10.57
N ALA A 207 -27.29 -9.95 10.37
CA ALA A 207 -27.86 -10.84 11.38
C ALA A 207 -27.02 -10.84 12.66
N LEU A 208 -25.69 -10.84 12.55
CA LEU A 208 -24.78 -10.79 13.68
C LEU A 208 -24.86 -9.45 14.44
N LEU A 209 -24.72 -8.33 13.74
CA LEU A 209 -24.69 -6.99 14.34
C LEU A 209 -26.03 -6.57 14.95
N MET A 210 -27.14 -7.15 14.49
CA MET A 210 -28.47 -6.93 15.08
C MET A 210 -28.77 -7.85 16.29
N ALA A 211 -27.99 -8.92 16.48
CA ALA A 211 -28.17 -9.86 17.57
C ALA A 211 -27.39 -9.47 18.84
N GLU A 212 -26.28 -8.75 18.66
CA GLU A 212 -25.47 -8.11 19.72
C GLU A 212 -26.03 -6.74 20.12
#